data_AF-A0A521UVK4-F1
#
_entry.id   AF-A0A521UVK4-F1
#
_cell.length_a   1.000
_cell.length_b   1.000
_cell.length_c   1.000
_cell.angle_alpha   90.00
_cell.angle_beta   90.00
_cell.angle_gamma   90.00
#
_symmetry.space_group_name_H-M   'P 1'
#
loop_
_entity.id
_entity.type
_entity.pdbx_description
1 polymer ?
#
loop_
_entity_poly.entity_id
_entity_poly.type
_entity_poly.pdbx_seq_one_letter_code
_entity_poly.pdbx_strand_id
1 'polypeptide(L)' 'MAYSSKVLEHFKNPRNVGTLDKSKLNVGTGLVGAPECGDVMRLQIEVDDATGQIMDAKFKTFGCGS' A
#
# COMPACT_ATOMS: atom_id res chain seq x y z
N MET A 1 1.12 -25.63 6.06
CA MET A 1 1.84 -24.55 6.76
C MET A 1 0.80 -23.55 7.23
N ALA A 2 0.75 -23.23 8.53
CA ALA A 2 -0.22 -22.27 9.04
C ALA A 2 0.39 -20.87 9.00
N TYR A 3 -0.35 -19.90 8.44
CA TYR A 3 0.04 -18.49 8.49
C TYR A 3 0.31 -18.06 9.93
N SER A 4 1.31 -17.19 10.11
CA SER A 4 1.54 -16.61 11.43
C SER A 4 0.32 -15.80 11.88
N SER A 5 0.09 -15.74 13.19
CA SER A 5 -0.97 -14.91 13.78
C SER A 5 -0.89 -13.46 13.32
N LYS A 6 0.33 -12.91 13.16
CA LYS A 6 0.57 -11.56 12.63
C LYS A 6 0.05 -11.39 11.21
N VAL A 7 0.33 -12.35 10.32
CA VAL A 7 -0.15 -12.29 8.93
C VAL A 7 -1.69 -12.32 8.90
N LEU A 8 -2.29 -13.21 9.69
CA LEU A 8 -3.76 -13.31 9.78
C LEU A 8 -4.41 -12.05 10.34
N GLU A 9 -3.78 -11.39 11.32
CA GLU A 9 -4.28 -10.14 11.89
C GLU A 9 -4.27 -9.01 10.85
N HIS A 10 -3.17 -8.86 10.11
CA HIS A 10 -3.08 -7.87 9.03
C HIS A 10 -4.04 -8.15 7.88
N PHE A 11 -4.32 -9.43 7.60
CA PHE A 11 -5.30 -9.81 6.57
C PHE A 11 -6.75 -9.51 7.00
N LYS A 12 -7.11 -9.83 8.25
CA LYS A 12 -8.46 -9.62 8.77
C LYS A 12 -8.75 -8.15 9.12
N ASN A 13 -7.74 -7.43 9.62
CA ASN A 13 -7.82 -6.03 10.05
C ASN A 13 -6.75 -5.20 9.32
N PRO A 14 -6.87 -5.02 8.00
CA PRO A 14 -5.85 -4.33 7.23
C PRO A 14 -5.82 -2.85 7.60
N ARG A 15 -4.62 -2.34 7.88
CA ARG A 15 -4.37 -0.94 8.23
C ARG A 15 -3.90 -0.19 7.00
N ASN A 16 -4.29 1.07 6.84
CA ASN A 16 -3.82 1.92 5.74
C ASN A 16 -4.31 1.50 4.34
N VAL A 17 -5.41 0.76 4.25
CA VAL A 17 -6.06 0.48 2.97
C VAL A 17 -6.68 1.77 2.43
N GLY A 18 -6.37 2.10 1.17
CA GLY A 18 -6.96 3.26 0.52
C GLY A 18 -6.08 3.84 -0.57
N THR A 19 -6.32 5.10 -0.88
CA THR A 19 -5.54 5.87 -1.85
C THR A 19 -5.34 7.28 -1.33
N LEU A 20 -4.19 7.86 -1.65
CA LEU A 20 -3.91 9.28 -1.44
C LEU A 20 -4.23 10.06 -2.70
N ASP A 21 -4.42 11.37 -2.56
CA ASP A 21 -4.63 12.27 -3.69
C ASP A 21 -3.36 12.32 -4.56
N LYS A 22 -3.50 11.93 -5.83
CA LYS A 22 -2.41 11.86 -6.80
C LYS A 22 -2.03 13.22 -7.38
N SER A 23 -2.89 14.23 -7.22
CA SER A 23 -2.64 15.58 -7.74
C SER A 23 -1.67 16.37 -6.84
N LYS A 24 -1.54 15.95 -5.58
CA LYS A 24 -0.58 16.50 -4.64
C LYS A 24 0.85 16.22 -5.10
N LEU A 25 1.67 17.28 -5.16
CA LEU A 25 3.08 17.19 -5.56
C LEU A 25 3.93 16.39 -4.55
N ASN A 26 3.52 16.39 -3.28
CA ASN A 26 4.19 15.68 -2.20
C ASN A 26 3.70 14.23 -2.01
N VAL A 27 2.90 13.71 -2.96
CA VAL A 27 2.43 12.31 -2.94
C VAL A 27 3.17 11.48 -3.98
N GLY A 28 4.03 10.58 -3.51
CA GLY A 28 4.67 9.56 -4.34
C GLY A 28 3.73 8.37 -4.56
N THR A 29 3.61 7.91 -5.80
CA THR A 29 2.82 6.71 -6.14
C THR A 29 3.70 5.66 -6.83
N GLY A 30 3.87 4.52 -6.18
CA GLY A 30 4.45 3.31 -6.76
C GLY A 30 3.35 2.34 -7.18
N LEU A 31 3.36 1.94 -8.45
CA LEU A 31 2.52 0.86 -8.96
C LEU A 31 3.46 -0.24 -9.49
N VAL A 32 3.34 -1.43 -8.94
CA VAL A 32 4.18 -2.58 -9.29
C VAL A 32 3.31 -3.82 -9.48
N GLY A 33 3.74 -4.71 -10.36
CA GLY A 33 3.02 -5.94 -10.70
C GLY A 33 2.52 -5.93 -12.14
N ALA A 34 2.20 -7.13 -12.61
CA ALA A 34 1.74 -7.37 -13.97
C ALA A 34 0.30 -7.91 -13.92
N PRO A 35 -0.65 -7.32 -14.67
CA PRO A 35 -2.02 -7.82 -14.70
C PRO A 35 -2.11 -9.29 -15.08
N GLU A 36 -1.19 -9.80 -15.92
CA GLU A 36 -1.15 -11.21 -16.30
C GLU A 36 -0.80 -12.16 -15.14
N CYS A 37 -0.09 -11.69 -14.11
CA CYS A 37 0.29 -12.49 -12.96
C CYS A 37 -0.76 -12.46 -11.84
N GLY A 38 -1.82 -11.67 -12.00
CA GLY A 38 -2.90 -11.54 -11.02
C GLY A 38 -2.57 -10.67 -9.81
N ASP A 39 -1.29 -10.38 -9.55
CA ASP A 39 -0.83 -9.55 -8.43
C ASP A 39 -0.38 -8.16 -8.90
N VAL A 40 -1.15 -7.14 -8.53
CA VAL A 40 -0.85 -5.73 -8.75
C VAL A 40 -0.97 -4.98 -7.42
N MET A 41 0.13 -4.35 -7.01
CA MET A 41 0.19 -3.57 -5.79
C MET A 41 0.44 -2.10 -6.10
N ARG A 42 -0.41 -1.24 -5.53
CA ARG A 42 -0.21 0.20 -5.47
C ARG A 42 0.14 0.60 -4.05
N LEU A 43 1.22 1.34 -3.90
CA LEU A 43 1.63 1.96 -2.65
C LEU A 43 1.80 3.47 -2.87
N GLN A 44 1.19 4.27 -2.01
CA GLN A 44 1.27 5.72 -2.04
C GLN A 44 1.80 6.22 -0.71
N ILE A 45 2.70 7.21 -0.75
CA ILE A 45 3.22 7.89 0.43
C ILE A 45 3.03 9.40 0.25
N GLU A 46 2.63 10.07 1.32
CA GLU A 46 2.64 11.53 1.42
C GLU A 46 3.86 11.94 2.24
N VAL A 47 4.67 12.84 1.70
CA VAL A 47 5.91 13.29 2.33
C VAL A 47 5.75 14.76 2.74
N ASP A 48 6.31 15.13 3.87
CA ASP A 48 6.45 16.53 4.26
C ASP A 48 7.69 17.13 3.57
N ASP A 49 7.49 18.15 2.74
CA ASP A 49 8.56 18.72 1.91
C ASP A 49 9.65 19.45 2.72
N ALA A 50 9.32 19.91 3.93
CA ALA A 50 10.26 20.66 4.78
C ALA A 50 11.20 19.74 5.56
N THR A 51 10.71 18.59 5.99
CA THR A 51 11.41 17.64 6.87
C THR A 51 11.84 16.36 6.16
N GLY A 52 11.23 16.05 5.00
CA GLY A 52 11.40 14.79 4.28
C GLY A 52 10.74 13.59 4.97
N GLN A 53 9.89 13.80 5.97
CA GLN A 53 9.24 12.71 6.72
C GLN A 53 7.99 12.19 5.99
N ILE A 54 7.76 10.87 6.05
CA ILE A 54 6.52 10.26 5.53
C ILE A 54 5.40 10.54 6.54
N MET A 55 4.41 11.31 6.11
CA MET A 55 3.27 11.74 6.92
C MET A 55 2.13 10.73 6.89
N ASP A 56 1.88 10.12 5.73
CA ASP A 56 0.90 9.07 5.57
C ASP A 56 1.35 8.08 4.50
N ALA A 57 0.87 6.85 4.62
CA ALA A 57 1.03 5.81 3.62
C ALA A 57 -0.30 5.11 3.43
N LYS A 58 -0.66 4.85 2.17
CA LYS A 58 -1.84 4.07 1.80
C LYS A 58 -1.45 3.02 0.78
N PHE A 59 -2.07 1.85 0.87
CA PHE A 59 -1.87 0.79 -0.12
C PHE A 59 -3.20 0.28 -0.66
N LYS A 60 -3.13 -0.24 -1.88
CA LYS A 60 -4.19 -0.99 -2.51
C LYS A 60 -3.55 -2.12 -3.31
N THR A 61 -3.87 -3.35 -2.95
CA THR A 61 -3.43 -4.53 -3.69
C THR A 61 -4.63 -5.20 -4.35
N PHE A 62 -4.40 -5.75 -5.53
CA PHE A 62 -5.34 -6.61 -6.25
C PHE A 62 -4.57 -7.86 -6.61
N GLY A 63 -4.92 -9.00 -6.00
CA GLY A 63 -4.12 -10.21 -6.08
C GLY A 63 -4.51 -11.26 -5.06
N CYS A 64 -3.81 -12.39 -5.09
CA CYS A 64 -4.14 -13.51 -4.22
C CYS A 64 -3.82 -13.16 -2.75
N GLY A 65 -4.82 -13.30 -1.87
CA GLY A 65 -4.67 -13.10 -0.42
C GLY A 65 -4.08 -14.31 0.32
N SER A 66 -3.51 -15.27 -0.42
CA SER A 66 -2.95 -16.53 0.10
C SER A 66 -1.45 -16.41 0.32
#